data_AF-A0A0F9EMP1-F1
#
_entry.id   AF-A0A0F9EMP1-F1
#
_cell.length_a   1.000
_cell.length_b   1.000
_cell.length_c   1.000
_cell.angle_alpha   90.00
_cell.angle_beta   90.00
_cell.angle_gamma   90.00
#
_symmetry.space_group_name_H-M   'P 1'
#
loop_
_entity.id
_entity.type
_entity.pdbx_description
1 polymer ?
#
loop_
_entity_poly.entity_id
_entity_poly.type
_entity_poly.pdbx_seq_one_letter_code
_entity_poly.pdbx_strand_id
1 'polypeptide(L)'
;KVRCDENADFAEFARKEVIQLHNHDQQTLMIWQHIVDESRQHYQPIYDTLGVDLHKENERGESSYADMLPEVVNDLQKAGLL
;
A
#
# COMPACT_ATOMS: atom_id res chain seq x y z
N LYS A 1 10.83 11.80 2.54
CA LYS A 1 12.21 11.38 2.18
C LYS A 1 13.25 12.16 2.97
N VAL A 2 13.51 13.44 2.66
CA VAL A 2 14.49 14.30 3.38
C VAL A 2 14.44 14.16 4.90
N ARG A 3 13.25 14.30 5.49
CA ARG A 3 13.07 14.16 6.95
C ARG A 3 13.37 12.77 7.51
N CYS A 4 13.19 11.70 6.74
CA CYS A 4 13.62 10.35 7.15
C CYS A 4 15.14 10.20 7.08
N ASP A 5 15.77 10.84 6.10
CA ASP A 5 17.22 10.75 5.89
C ASP A 5 17.98 11.55 6.96
N GLU A 6 17.41 12.67 7.41
CA GLU A 6 18.04 13.61 8.34
C GLU A 6 17.68 13.39 9.82
N ASN A 7 16.60 12.65 10.13
CA ASN A 7 16.13 12.44 11.49
C ASN A 7 15.88 10.95 11.77
N ALA A 8 16.77 10.34 12.56
CA ALA A 8 16.73 8.92 12.91
C ALA A 8 15.48 8.53 13.71
N ASP A 9 15.01 9.40 14.62
CA ASP A 9 13.80 9.14 15.42
C ASP A 9 12.56 9.14 14.51
N PHE A 10 12.52 10.04 13.52
CA PHE A 10 11.45 10.06 12.54
C PHE A 10 11.51 8.85 11.61
N ALA A 11 12.69 8.42 11.18
CA ALA A 11 12.85 7.20 10.39
C ALA A 11 12.35 5.97 11.14
N GLU A 12 12.67 5.85 12.43
CA GLU A 12 12.22 4.76 13.28
C GLU A 12 10.71 4.79 13.51
N PHE A 13 10.15 5.97 13.76
CA PHE A 13 8.70 6.17 13.81
C PHE A 13 8.03 5.71 12.50
N ALA A 14 8.54 6.15 11.35
CA ALA A 14 7.99 5.78 10.05
C ALA A 14 8.01 4.26 9.81
N ARG A 15 9.08 3.56 10.21
CA ARG A 15 9.13 2.08 10.12
C ARG A 15 8.07 1.42 11.00
N LYS A 16 7.86 1.92 12.21
CA LYS A 16 6.81 1.40 13.11
C LYS A 16 5.42 1.57 12.51
N GLU A 17 5.13 2.71 11.90
CA GLU A 17 3.86 2.93 11.21
C GLU A 17 3.62 1.92 10.06
N VAL A 18 4.67 1.56 9.31
CA VAL A 18 4.54 0.50 8.28
C VAL A 18 4.18 -0.84 8.90
N ILE A 19 4.75 -1.19 10.05
CA ILE A 19 4.38 -2.42 10.78
C ILE A 19 2.91 -2.36 11.23
N GLN A 20 2.46 -1.22 11.76
CA GLN A 20 1.06 -1.05 12.16
C GLN A 20 0.10 -1.20 10.98
N LEU A 21 0.47 -0.67 9.81
CA LEU A 21 -0.29 -0.83 8.58
C LEU A 21 -0.45 -2.31 8.21
N HIS A 22 0.63 -3.09 8.24
CA HIS A 22 0.57 -4.54 7.96
C HIS A 22 -0.22 -5.33 9.00
N ASN A 23 -0.26 -4.85 10.25
CA ASN A 23 -1.03 -5.46 11.32
C ASN A 23 -2.50 -5.04 11.34
N HIS A 24 -2.98 -4.33 10.32
CA HIS A 24 -4.36 -3.85 10.21
C HIS A 24 -4.79 -2.90 11.34
N ASP A 25 -3.85 -2.11 11.87
CA ASP A 25 -4.20 -1.06 12.82
C ASP A 25 -5.20 -0.09 12.19
N GLN A 26 -6.31 0.15 12.90
CA GLN A 26 -7.43 0.90 12.36
C GLN A 26 -7.09 2.37 12.09
N GLN A 27 -6.31 3.01 12.96
CA GLN A 27 -5.95 4.42 12.79
C GLN A 27 -4.98 4.58 11.63
N THR A 28 -3.94 3.74 11.56
CA THR A 28 -2.98 3.76 10.47
C THR A 28 -3.64 3.44 9.12
N LEU A 29 -4.58 2.48 9.08
CA LEU A 29 -5.36 2.17 7.87
C LEU A 29 -6.23 3.34 7.39
N MET A 30 -6.89 4.05 8.32
CA MET A 30 -7.69 5.23 7.95
C MET A 30 -6.83 6.32 7.30
N ILE A 31 -5.65 6.58 7.86
CA ILE A 31 -4.70 7.56 7.30
C ILE A 31 -4.18 7.09 5.94
N TRP A 32 -3.84 5.80 5.80
CA TRP A 32 -3.42 5.23 4.54
C TRP A 32 -4.49 5.34 3.45
N GLN A 33 -5.75 5.03 3.77
CA GLN A 33 -6.86 5.13 2.84
C GLN A 33 -7.05 6.57 2.35
N HIS A 34 -6.90 7.55 3.25
CA HIS A 34 -6.94 8.96 2.87
C HIS A 34 -5.84 9.31 1.85
N ILE A 35 -4.60 8.84 2.05
CA ILE A 35 -3.50 9.07 1.09
C ILE A 35 -3.80 8.44 -0.28
N VAL A 36 -4.36 7.22 -0.29
CA VAL A 36 -4.78 6.55 -1.53
C VAL A 36 -5.86 7.34 -2.25
N ASP A 37 -6.85 7.84 -1.51
CA ASP A 37 -7.96 8.59 -2.08
C ASP A 37 -7.52 9.96 -2.63
N GLU A 38 -6.61 10.66 -1.95
CA GLU A 38 -5.97 11.88 -2.48
C GLU A 38 -5.19 11.60 -3.76
N SER A 39 -4.44 10.48 -3.80
CA SER A 39 -3.72 10.08 -5.02
C SER A 39 -4.69 9.86 -6.19
N ARG A 40 -5.85 9.25 -5.93
CA ARG A 40 -6.92 9.03 -6.93
C ARG A 40 -7.49 10.32 -7.48
N GLN A 41 -7.74 11.29 -6.62
CA GLN A 41 -8.21 12.61 -7.05
C GLN A 41 -7.23 13.28 -8.03
N HIS A 42 -5.93 12.98 -7.95
CA HIS A 42 -4.93 13.54 -8.84
C HIS A 42 -4.79 12.81 -10.18
N TYR A 43 -4.87 11.46 -10.21
CA TYR A 43 -4.69 10.73 -11.47
C TYR A 43 -5.97 10.56 -12.28
N GLN A 44 -7.16 10.54 -11.66
CA GLN A 44 -8.42 10.34 -12.38
C GLN A 44 -8.66 11.40 -13.48
N PRO A 45 -8.44 12.72 -13.24
CA PRO A 45 -8.58 13.72 -14.29
C PRO A 45 -7.64 13.50 -15.49
N ILE A 46 -6.48 12.86 -15.26
CA ILE A 46 -5.53 12.50 -16.31
C ILE A 46 -6.11 11.36 -17.15
N TYR A 47 -6.68 10.33 -16.52
CA TYR A 47 -7.38 9.25 -17.22
C TYR A 47 -8.57 9.77 -18.02
N ASP A 48 -9.37 10.65 -17.44
CA ASP A 48 -10.52 11.27 -18.12
C ASP A 48 -10.06 12.07 -19.36
N THR A 49 -8.96 12.83 -19.23
CA THR A 49 -8.38 13.59 -20.35
C THR A 49 -7.87 12.69 -21.47
N LEU A 50 -7.30 11.53 -21.11
CA LEU A 50 -6.79 10.55 -22.06
C LEU A 50 -7.88 9.64 -22.65
N GLY A 51 -9.12 9.74 -22.17
CA GLY A 51 -10.22 8.86 -22.58
C GLY A 51 -10.03 7.41 -22.10
N VAL A 52 -9.36 7.21 -20.96
CA VAL A 52 -9.12 5.90 -20.35
C VAL A 52 -10.30 5.53 -19.46
N ASP A 53 -10.90 4.36 -19.70
CA ASP A 53 -12.08 3.86 -18.96
C ASP A 53 -11.70 3.12 -17.66
N LEU A 54 -10.60 3.54 -17.03
CA LEU A 54 -10.14 2.95 -15.77
C LEU A 54 -10.75 3.72 -14.61
N HIS A 55 -11.58 3.03 -13.82
CA HIS A 55 -12.26 3.57 -12.66
C HIS A 55 -11.81 2.87 -11.37
N LYS A 56 -12.26 3.42 -10.25
CA LYS A 56 -11.98 2.90 -8.91
C LYS A 56 -12.30 1.41 -8.78
N GLU A 57 -13.36 0.94 -9.42
CA GLU A 57 -13.81 -0.45 -9.35
C GLU A 57 -12.85 -1.41 -10.08
N ASN A 58 -12.08 -0.89 -11.04
CA ASN A 58 -11.06 -1.63 -11.78
C ASN A 58 -9.72 -1.69 -11.06
N GLU A 59 -9.48 -0.80 -10.09
CA GLU A 59 -8.22 -0.74 -9.36
C GLU A 59 -7.98 -2.03 -8.57
N ARG A 60 -6.81 -2.62 -8.77
CA ARG A 60 -6.29 -3.75 -7.99
C ARG A 60 -4.86 -3.43 -7.58
N GLY A 61 -4.75 -2.63 -6.52
CA GLY A 61 -3.44 -2.32 -5.92
C GLY A 61 -2.81 -3.57 -5.31
N GLU A 62 -1.50 -3.54 -5.11
CA GLU A 62 -0.74 -4.63 -4.47
C GLU A 62 -1.31 -5.02 -3.10
N SER A 63 -1.84 -4.04 -2.36
CA SER A 63 -2.52 -4.24 -1.08
C SER A 63 -3.70 -5.21 -1.16
N SER A 64 -4.35 -5.35 -2.31
CA SER A 64 -5.47 -6.29 -2.52
C SER A 64 -5.05 -7.76 -2.36
N TYR A 65 -3.76 -8.04 -2.48
CA TYR A 65 -3.19 -9.39 -2.42
C TYR A 65 -2.49 -9.67 -1.08
N ALA A 66 -2.44 -8.70 -0.17
CA ALA A 66 -1.65 -8.80 1.07
C ALA A 66 -2.02 -10.05 1.89
N ASP A 67 -3.31 -10.36 2.03
CA ASP A 67 -3.81 -11.51 2.78
C ASP A 67 -3.53 -12.86 2.10
N MET A 68 -3.22 -12.86 0.80
CA MET A 68 -2.91 -14.07 0.03
C MET A 68 -1.43 -14.45 0.11
N LEU A 69 -0.55 -13.49 0.45
CA LEU A 69 0.90 -13.71 0.49
C LEU A 69 1.34 -14.84 1.45
N PRO A 70 0.76 -14.99 2.66
CA PRO A 70 1.15 -16.08 3.56
C PRO A 70 0.92 -17.47 2.96
N GLU A 71 -0.15 -17.65 2.19
CA GLU A 71 -0.46 -18.91 1.51
C GLU A 71 0.55 -19.20 0.41
N VAL A 72 0.87 -18.21 -0.42
CA VAL A 72 1.87 -18.34 -1.50
C VAL A 72 3.23 -18.74 -0.93
N VAL A 73 3.67 -18.13 0.18
CA VAL A 73 4.95 -18.49 0.84
C VAL A 73 4.91 -19.93 1.33
N ASN A 74 3.82 -20.34 1.97
CA ASN A 74 3.65 -21.72 2.47
C ASN A 74 3.71 -22.74 1.32
N ASP A 75 3.08 -22.44 0.19
CA ASP A 75 3.07 -23.32 -0.97
C ASP A 75 4.45 -23.45 -1.62
N LEU A 76 5.19 -22.36 -1.71
CA LEU A 76 6.57 -22.37 -2.19
C LEU A 76 7.50 -23.19 -1.25
N GLN A 77 7.30 -23.10 0.06
CA GLN A 77 8.05 -23.91 1.04
C GLN A 77 7.73 -25.40 0.89
N LYS A 78 6.45 -25.78 0.77
CA LYS A 78 6.03 -27.17 0.56
C LYS A 78 6.57 -27.75 -0.75
N ALA A 79 6.68 -26.93 -1.78
CA ALA A 79 7.24 -27.32 -3.07
C ALA A 79 8.78 -27.42 -3.06
N GLY A 80 9.45 -27.00 -1.97
CA GLY A 80 10.92 -26.99 -1.87
C GLY A 80 11.58 -25.93 -2.77
N LEU A 81 10.87 -24.84 -3.06
CA LEU A 81 11.30 -23.75 -3.95
C LEU A 81 11.81 -22.51 -3.19
N LEU A 82 11.84 -22.57 -1.85
CA LEU A 82 12.27 -21.51 -0.93
C LEU A 82 13.53 -21.92 -0.16
#